data_AF-A0A099LCB8-F1
#
_entry.id   AF-A0A099LCB8-F1
#
_cell.length_a   1.000
_cell.length_b   1.000
_cell.length_c   1.000
_cell.angle_alpha   90.00
_cell.angle_beta   90.00
_cell.angle_gamma   90.00
#
_symmetry.space_group_name_H-M   'P 1'
#
loop_
_entity.id
_entity.type
_entity.pdbx_description
1 polymer ?
#
loop_
_entity_poly.entity_id
_entity_poly.type
_entity_poly.pdbx_seq_one_letter_code
_entity_poly.pdbx_strand_id
1 'polypeptide(L)'
;MRNNENYYMSRPIVAAINGIEALFDDIHTNLAADSEISARGAKAIIDYYARLSDKKYGFPISAEGSLKNLAKSLMANAPQQALEIYQQTTELYPASAYAFSALAKAYAELEDYNSAVKYQAQAVEKSQSMGTWHQNKHNQYLTEYQQKLNE
;
A
#
# COMPACT_ATOMS: atom_id res chain seq x y z
N MET A 1 -42.42 -9.46 29.96
CA MET A 1 -41.07 -9.97 29.68
C MET A 1 -41.02 -10.33 28.20
N ARG A 2 -40.29 -9.58 27.38
CA ARG A 2 -40.22 -9.81 25.93
C ARG A 2 -39.24 -10.96 25.69
N ASN A 3 -39.75 -12.05 25.13
CA ASN A 3 -39.03 -13.30 24.89
C ASN A 3 -37.92 -13.05 23.85
N ASN A 4 -36.66 -13.02 24.31
CA ASN A 4 -35.48 -12.73 23.48
C ASN A 4 -34.76 -14.01 23.01
N GLU A 5 -35.42 -15.17 23.14
CA GLU A 5 -34.81 -16.50 22.94
C GLU A 5 -34.89 -17.02 21.48
N ASN A 6 -35.29 -16.19 20.51
CA ASN A 6 -35.52 -16.62 19.12
C ASN A 6 -34.54 -16.02 18.10
N TYR A 7 -33.22 -16.07 18.37
CA TYR A 7 -32.17 -15.74 17.39
C TYR A 7 -31.47 -16.99 16.80
N TYR A 8 -32.00 -18.20 17.03
CA TYR A 8 -31.38 -19.45 16.54
C TYR A 8 -31.22 -19.52 15.00
N MET A 9 -32.12 -18.89 14.24
CA MET A 9 -32.06 -18.90 12.77
C MET A 9 -31.04 -17.90 12.18
N SER A 10 -30.67 -16.86 12.93
CA SER A 10 -29.70 -15.84 12.48
C SER A 10 -28.28 -16.09 13.01
N ARG A 11 -28.12 -16.90 14.07
CA ARG A 11 -26.80 -17.32 14.57
C ARG A 11 -25.91 -17.99 13.51
N PRO A 12 -26.40 -18.89 12.64
CA PRO A 12 -25.60 -19.43 11.56
C PRO A 12 -25.13 -18.36 10.56
N ILE A 13 -25.99 -17.37 10.27
CA ILE A 13 -25.67 -16.27 9.35
C ILE A 13 -24.58 -15.37 9.96
N VAL A 14 -24.74 -14.95 11.22
CA VAL A 14 -23.74 -14.12 11.92
C VAL A 14 -22.42 -14.87 12.08
N ALA A 15 -22.47 -16.16 12.43
CA ALA A 15 -21.27 -16.98 12.54
C ALA A 15 -20.56 -17.16 11.19
N ALA A 16 -21.32 -17.31 10.10
CA ALA A 16 -20.75 -17.38 8.75
C ALA A 16 -20.10 -16.04 8.35
N ILE A 17 -20.74 -14.90 8.63
CA ILE A 17 -20.17 -13.57 8.37
C ILE A 17 -18.87 -13.39 9.16
N ASN A 18 -18.90 -13.62 10.47
CA ASN A 18 -17.71 -13.48 11.32
C ASN A 18 -16.60 -14.45 10.90
N GLY A 19 -16.97 -15.67 10.47
CA GLY A 19 -16.02 -16.65 9.96
C GLY A 19 -15.35 -16.22 8.66
N ILE A 20 -16.10 -15.60 7.75
CA ILE A 20 -15.57 -15.02 6.52
C ILE A 20 -14.68 -13.82 6.85
N GLU A 21 -15.12 -12.90 7.72
CA GLU A 21 -14.32 -11.75 8.15
C GLU A 21 -12.99 -12.20 8.75
N ALA A 22 -13.01 -13.15 9.70
CA ALA A 22 -11.80 -13.70 10.29
C ALA A 22 -10.88 -14.42 9.27
N LEU A 23 -11.46 -15.01 8.22
CA LEU A 23 -10.68 -15.68 7.17
C LEU A 23 -9.96 -14.69 6.25
N PHE A 24 -10.54 -13.51 6.02
CA PHE A 24 -10.04 -12.51 5.06
C PHE A 24 -9.44 -11.24 5.71
N ASP A 25 -9.40 -11.14 7.03
CA ASP A 25 -8.93 -9.96 7.75
C ASP A 25 -7.50 -9.51 7.35
N ASP A 26 -6.61 -10.47 7.13
CA ASP A 26 -5.19 -10.28 6.77
C ASP A 26 -4.94 -9.84 5.32
N ILE A 27 -5.93 -9.91 4.41
CA ILE A 27 -5.79 -9.34 3.05
C ILE A 27 -6.25 -7.88 2.99
N HIS A 28 -7.05 -7.45 3.97
CA HIS A 28 -7.59 -6.10 4.01
C HIS A 28 -6.80 -5.17 4.92
N THR A 29 -5.85 -5.71 5.69
CA THR A 29 -4.99 -4.96 6.59
C THR A 29 -3.53 -5.02 6.13
N ASN A 30 -2.96 -3.86 5.80
CA ASN A 30 -1.51 -3.77 5.61
C ASN A 30 -0.82 -3.95 6.96
N LEU A 31 0.31 -4.66 6.97
CA LEU A 31 1.16 -4.77 8.14
C LEU A 31 1.55 -3.36 8.63
N ALA A 32 1.45 -3.16 9.94
CA ALA A 32 2.01 -1.98 10.58
C ALA A 32 3.53 -1.98 10.43
N ALA A 33 4.13 -0.80 10.38
CA ALA A 33 5.58 -0.65 10.19
C ALA A 33 6.40 -1.22 11.37
N ASP A 34 5.80 -1.26 12.56
CA ASP A 34 6.35 -1.81 13.81
C ASP A 34 5.93 -3.27 14.07
N SER A 35 5.19 -3.90 13.14
CA SER A 35 4.85 -5.31 13.27
C SER A 35 6.10 -6.19 13.28
N GLU A 36 6.00 -7.37 13.90
CA GLU A 36 7.12 -8.32 14.01
C GLU A 36 7.68 -8.72 12.64
N ILE A 37 6.84 -8.77 11.60
CA ILE A 37 7.27 -9.08 10.23
C ILE A 37 7.97 -7.87 9.60
N SER A 38 7.38 -6.67 9.72
CA SER A 38 7.97 -5.44 9.17
C SER A 38 9.31 -5.10 9.81
N ALA A 39 9.49 -5.37 11.11
CA ALA A 39 10.75 -5.18 11.82
C ALA A 39 11.91 -6.03 11.26
N ARG A 40 11.60 -7.15 10.58
CA ARG A 40 12.60 -8.00 9.90
C ARG A 40 12.95 -7.51 8.49
N GLY A 41 12.32 -6.43 8.02
CA GLY A 41 12.61 -5.74 6.76
C GLY A 41 11.74 -6.15 5.57
N ALA A 42 11.93 -5.46 4.45
CA ALA A 42 11.13 -5.59 3.23
C ALA A 42 11.05 -7.02 2.69
N LYS A 43 12.16 -7.78 2.76
CA LYS A 43 12.17 -9.19 2.35
C LYS A 43 11.21 -10.05 3.16
N ALA A 44 11.14 -9.86 4.48
CA ALA A 44 10.24 -10.62 5.34
C ALA A 44 8.77 -10.30 5.03
N ILE A 45 8.46 -9.05 4.70
CA ILE A 45 7.13 -8.62 4.23
C ILE A 45 6.80 -9.37 2.92
N ILE A 46 7.69 -9.36 1.94
CA ILE A 46 7.48 -10.03 0.65
C ILE A 46 7.27 -11.53 0.84
N ASP A 47 8.12 -12.19 1.63
CA ASP A 47 8.04 -13.63 1.91
C ASP A 47 6.77 -13.99 2.71
N TYR A 48 6.24 -13.07 3.51
CA TYR A 48 4.95 -13.22 4.21
C TYR A 48 3.78 -13.21 3.22
N TYR A 49 3.69 -12.19 2.37
CA TYR A 49 2.60 -12.08 1.37
C TYR A 49 2.67 -13.17 0.30
N ALA A 50 3.87 -13.62 -0.08
CA ALA A 50 4.05 -14.77 -0.97
C ALA A 50 3.46 -16.05 -0.35
N ARG A 51 3.68 -16.27 0.97
CA ARG A 51 3.09 -17.41 1.69
C ARG A 51 1.57 -17.32 1.80
N LEU A 52 1.01 -16.13 2.06
CA LEU A 52 -0.45 -15.94 2.04
C LEU A 52 -1.04 -16.30 0.68
N SER A 53 -0.40 -15.83 -0.39
CA SER A 53 -0.82 -16.08 -1.77
C SER A 53 -0.86 -17.57 -2.08
N ASP A 54 0.20 -18.31 -1.74
CA ASP A 54 0.34 -19.74 -2.07
C ASP A 54 -0.44 -20.66 -1.12
N LYS A 55 -0.39 -20.41 0.19
CA LYS A 55 -0.88 -21.36 1.21
C LYS A 55 -2.29 -21.08 1.70
N LYS A 56 -2.76 -19.83 1.62
CA LYS A 56 -4.05 -19.44 2.18
C LYS A 56 -5.09 -19.10 1.12
N TYR A 57 -4.72 -18.33 0.10
CA TYR A 57 -5.69 -17.75 -0.83
C TYR A 57 -5.72 -18.39 -2.21
N GLY A 58 -4.59 -18.91 -2.69
CA GLY A 58 -4.48 -19.43 -4.05
C GLY A 58 -4.51 -18.35 -5.14
N PHE A 59 -4.33 -17.07 -4.78
CA PHE A 59 -4.18 -15.95 -5.71
C PHE A 59 -3.19 -14.92 -5.15
N PRO A 60 -2.59 -14.06 -6.01
CA PRO A 60 -1.58 -13.09 -5.57
C PRO A 60 -2.15 -12.06 -4.59
N ILE A 61 -1.50 -11.93 -3.43
CA ILE A 61 -1.75 -10.87 -2.45
C ILE A 61 -0.60 -9.87 -2.51
N SER A 62 -0.95 -8.58 -2.66
CA SER A 62 0.03 -7.52 -2.78
C SER A 62 0.65 -7.14 -1.43
N ALA A 63 1.98 -7.08 -1.40
CA ALA A 63 2.77 -6.50 -0.31
C ALA A 63 2.92 -4.97 -0.40
N GLU A 64 2.42 -4.34 -1.46
CA GLU A 64 2.69 -2.92 -1.80
C GLU A 64 2.39 -1.99 -0.62
N GLY A 65 1.22 -2.12 0.00
CA GLY A 65 0.81 -1.25 1.11
C GLY A 65 1.73 -1.37 2.33
N SER A 66 2.09 -2.61 2.70
CA SER A 66 2.98 -2.90 3.82
C SER A 66 4.41 -2.42 3.58
N LEU A 67 4.93 -2.56 2.35
CA LEU A 67 6.24 -2.04 1.98
C LEU A 67 6.26 -0.50 2.05
N LYS A 68 5.21 0.17 1.55
CA LYS A 68 5.08 1.63 1.67
C LYS A 68 4.98 2.08 3.13
N ASN A 69 4.27 1.34 3.99
CA ASN A 69 4.19 1.65 5.42
C ASN A 69 5.58 1.59 6.09
N LEU A 70 6.35 0.54 5.82
CA LEU A 70 7.71 0.38 6.32
C LEU A 70 8.63 1.48 5.79
N ALA A 71 8.61 1.75 4.48
CA ALA A 71 9.42 2.81 3.89
C ALA A 71 9.09 4.18 4.49
N LYS A 72 7.79 4.49 4.66
CA LYS A 72 7.34 5.74 5.28
C LYS A 72 7.83 5.90 6.72
N SER A 73 7.85 4.84 7.53
CA SER A 73 8.34 4.95 8.92
C SER A 73 9.84 5.22 8.99
N LEU A 74 10.60 4.76 7.98
CA LEU A 74 12.04 4.94 7.90
C LEU A 74 12.45 6.31 7.36
N MET A 75 11.58 7.05 6.66
CA MET A 75 11.93 8.35 6.04
C MET A 75 12.58 9.34 7.02
N ALA A 76 12.14 9.39 8.27
CA ALA A 76 12.66 10.33 9.27
C ALA A 76 14.06 9.97 9.80
N ASN A 77 14.40 8.68 9.85
CA ASN A 77 15.61 8.20 10.53
C ASN A 77 16.64 7.59 9.57
N ALA A 78 16.19 7.03 8.44
CA ALA A 78 16.98 6.31 7.46
C ALA A 78 16.40 6.53 6.04
N PRO A 79 16.47 7.77 5.49
CA PRO A 79 15.82 8.11 4.23
C PRO A 79 16.37 7.33 3.03
N GLN A 80 17.66 6.99 3.01
CA GLN A 80 18.23 6.15 1.93
C GLN A 80 17.63 4.76 1.92
N GLN A 81 17.49 4.12 3.10
CA GLN A 81 16.86 2.82 3.23
C GLN A 81 15.36 2.88 2.85
N ALA A 82 14.67 3.97 3.21
CA ALA A 82 13.29 4.18 2.79
C ALA A 82 13.16 4.27 1.26
N LEU A 83 14.03 5.04 0.60
CA LEU A 83 14.05 5.16 -0.86
C LEU A 83 14.33 3.82 -1.54
N GLU A 84 15.25 3.01 -1.04
CA GLU A 84 15.52 1.66 -1.56
C GLU A 84 14.26 0.78 -1.51
N ILE A 85 13.51 0.82 -0.41
CA ILE A 85 12.26 0.05 -0.27
C ILE A 85 11.19 0.58 -1.24
N TYR A 86 11.06 1.91 -1.41
CA TYR A 86 10.13 2.47 -2.39
C TYR A 86 10.52 2.10 -3.83
N GLN A 87 11.81 2.12 -4.17
CA GLN A 87 12.31 1.68 -5.49
C GLN A 87 11.99 0.20 -5.71
N GLN A 88 12.34 -0.67 -4.75
CA GLN A 88 11.98 -2.08 -4.80
C GLN A 88 10.46 -2.27 -4.95
N THR A 89 9.65 -1.44 -4.30
CA THR A 89 8.19 -1.48 -4.45
C THR A 89 7.77 -1.14 -5.89
N THR A 90 8.37 -0.13 -6.53
CA THR A 90 8.06 0.18 -7.94
C THR A 90 8.48 -0.91 -8.91
N GLU A 91 9.57 -1.63 -8.63
CA GLU A 91 10.03 -2.78 -9.42
C GLU A 91 9.10 -3.99 -9.29
N LEU A 92 8.60 -4.24 -8.08
CA LEU A 92 7.64 -5.32 -7.81
C LEU A 92 6.23 -5.01 -8.38
N TYR A 93 5.85 -3.73 -8.43
CA TYR A 93 4.54 -3.27 -8.88
C TYR A 93 4.64 -2.26 -10.03
N PRO A 94 5.15 -2.67 -11.21
CA PRO A 94 5.45 -1.75 -12.31
C PRO A 94 4.22 -1.12 -12.98
N ALA A 95 3.03 -1.66 -12.70
CA ALA A 95 1.75 -1.10 -13.15
C ALA A 95 1.07 -0.20 -12.10
N SER A 96 1.64 -0.08 -10.89
CA SER A 96 1.00 0.65 -9.79
C SER A 96 1.34 2.13 -9.83
N ALA A 97 0.36 2.96 -10.21
CA ALA A 97 0.47 4.41 -10.11
C ALA A 97 0.76 4.87 -8.67
N TYR A 98 0.22 4.16 -7.67
CA TYR A 98 0.45 4.48 -6.26
C TYR A 98 1.86 4.14 -5.79
N ALA A 99 2.49 3.08 -6.31
CA ALA A 99 3.89 2.77 -6.00
C ALA A 99 4.80 3.90 -6.49
N PHE A 100 4.65 4.31 -7.75
CA PHE A 100 5.42 5.42 -8.32
C PHE A 100 5.17 6.75 -7.61
N SER A 101 3.91 7.06 -7.26
CA SER A 101 3.58 8.29 -6.55
C SER A 101 4.14 8.32 -5.13
N ALA A 102 4.21 7.16 -4.45
CA ALA A 102 4.82 7.07 -3.13
C ALA A 102 6.34 7.30 -3.18
N LEU A 103 7.03 6.74 -4.19
CA LEU A 103 8.45 7.02 -4.43
C LEU A 103 8.68 8.50 -4.77
N ALA A 104 7.85 9.08 -5.63
CA ALA A 104 7.92 10.51 -5.96
C ALA A 104 7.75 11.40 -4.73
N LYS A 105 6.78 11.07 -3.88
CA LYS A 105 6.56 11.76 -2.61
C LYS A 105 7.76 11.66 -1.69
N ALA A 106 8.40 10.49 -1.59
CA ALA A 106 9.60 10.32 -0.78
C ALA A 106 10.75 11.22 -1.25
N TYR A 107 10.96 11.37 -2.56
CA TYR A 107 11.93 12.33 -3.10
C TYR A 107 11.53 13.78 -2.81
N ALA A 108 10.24 14.12 -2.93
CA ALA A 108 9.76 15.46 -2.59
C ALA A 108 9.94 15.82 -1.11
N GLU A 109 9.79 14.84 -0.20
CA GLU A 109 10.08 15.01 1.24
C GLU A 109 11.56 15.29 1.51
N LEU A 110 12.44 14.90 0.59
CA LEU A 110 13.89 15.17 0.62
C LEU A 110 14.27 16.40 -0.24
N GLU A 111 13.28 17.18 -0.67
CA GLU A 111 13.44 18.35 -1.56
C GLU A 111 14.11 18.06 -2.91
N ASP A 112 14.24 16.78 -3.30
CA ASP A 112 14.66 16.39 -4.64
C ASP A 112 13.47 16.41 -5.60
N TYR A 113 13.06 17.63 -5.97
CA TYR A 113 11.93 17.83 -6.88
C TYR A 113 12.22 17.34 -8.30
N ASN A 114 13.49 17.24 -8.72
CA ASN A 114 13.84 16.65 -10.01
C ASN A 114 13.41 15.18 -10.06
N SER A 115 13.81 14.39 -9.07
CA SER A 115 13.39 12.99 -8.96
C SER A 115 11.90 12.86 -8.70
N ALA A 116 11.31 13.73 -7.86
CA ALA A 116 9.87 13.72 -7.58
C ALA A 116 9.04 13.91 -8.86
N VAL A 117 9.37 14.91 -9.69
CA VAL A 117 8.68 15.14 -10.98
C VAL A 117 8.83 13.93 -11.90
N LYS A 118 10.05 13.37 -12.01
CA LYS A 118 10.31 12.18 -12.86
C LYS A 118 9.41 11.00 -12.47
N TYR A 119 9.38 10.62 -11.20
CA TYR A 119 8.60 9.46 -10.75
C TYR A 119 7.10 9.75 -10.70
N GLN A 120 6.69 10.99 -10.42
CA GLN A 120 5.27 11.36 -10.45
C GLN A 120 4.73 11.38 -11.88
N ALA A 121 5.53 11.73 -12.89
CA ALA A 121 5.15 11.60 -14.29
C ALA A 121 4.89 10.14 -14.68
N GLN A 122 5.71 9.20 -14.17
CA GLN A 122 5.45 7.76 -14.32
C GLN A 122 4.16 7.35 -13.62
N ALA A 123 3.87 7.89 -12.43
CA ALA A 123 2.60 7.65 -11.74
C ALA A 123 1.40 8.12 -12.57
N VAL A 124 1.48 9.28 -13.20
CA VAL A 124 0.44 9.79 -14.11
C VAL A 124 0.25 8.85 -15.30
N GLU A 125 1.34 8.40 -15.93
CA GLU A 125 1.29 7.42 -17.03
C GLU A 125 0.58 6.12 -16.60
N LYS A 126 0.96 5.56 -15.45
CA LYS A 126 0.33 4.32 -14.94
C LYS A 126 -1.11 4.52 -14.48
N SER A 127 -1.53 5.76 -14.22
CA SER A 127 -2.90 6.05 -13.78
C SER A 127 -3.94 6.06 -14.91
N GLN A 128 -3.54 5.94 -16.17
CA GLN A 128 -4.44 6.06 -17.33
C GLN A 128 -5.61 5.07 -17.33
N SER A 129 -5.46 3.89 -16.72
CA SER A 129 -6.53 2.90 -16.57
C SER A 129 -7.42 3.10 -15.33
N MET A 130 -7.11 4.09 -14.48
CA MET A 130 -7.84 4.39 -13.26
C MET A 130 -9.01 5.34 -13.51
N GLY A 131 -9.94 5.46 -12.55
CA GLY A 131 -11.00 6.47 -12.61
C GLY A 131 -10.47 7.90 -12.68
N THR A 132 -11.23 8.79 -13.31
CA THR A 132 -10.85 10.20 -13.55
C THR A 132 -10.39 10.94 -12.30
N TRP A 133 -10.99 10.66 -11.14
CA TRP A 133 -10.59 11.23 -9.87
C TRP A 133 -9.13 10.92 -9.51
N HIS A 134 -8.68 9.67 -9.71
CA HIS A 134 -7.31 9.26 -9.42
C HIS A 134 -6.32 9.89 -10.41
N GLN A 135 -6.66 9.91 -11.69
CA GLN A 135 -5.84 10.56 -12.72
C GLN A 135 -5.62 12.05 -12.38
N ASN A 136 -6.71 12.75 -12.02
CA ASN A 136 -6.64 14.15 -11.63
C ASN A 136 -5.78 14.35 -10.39
N LYS A 137 -5.82 13.44 -9.41
CA LYS A 137 -4.94 13.49 -8.23
C LYS A 137 -3.47 13.32 -8.58
N HIS A 138 -3.12 12.35 -9.43
CA HIS A 138 -1.74 12.18 -9.86
C HIS A 138 -1.20 13.40 -10.65
N ASN A 139 -2.03 13.99 -11.51
CA ASN A 139 -1.70 15.22 -12.24
C ASN A 139 -1.57 16.44 -11.31
N GLN A 140 -2.39 16.52 -10.27
CA GLN A 140 -2.29 17.57 -9.26
C GLN A 140 -0.92 17.51 -8.58
N TYR A 141 -0.52 16.34 -8.06
CA TYR A 141 0.81 16.17 -7.45
C TYR A 141 1.95 16.47 -8.41
N LEU A 142 1.83 16.09 -9.69
CA LEU A 142 2.84 16.40 -10.70
C LEU A 142 3.01 17.92 -10.87
N THR A 143 1.89 18.64 -10.98
CA THR A 143 1.88 20.11 -11.07
C THR A 143 2.51 20.74 -9.84
N GLU A 144 2.17 20.27 -8.64
CA GLU A 144 2.74 20.76 -7.38
C GLU A 144 4.27 20.59 -7.33
N TYR A 145 4.79 19.42 -7.71
CA TYR A 145 6.24 19.18 -7.76
C TYR A 145 6.94 20.00 -8.84
N GLN A 146 6.30 20.21 -9.99
CA GLN A 146 6.84 21.08 -11.05
C GLN A 146 6.90 22.54 -10.60
N GLN A 147 5.92 23.04 -9.86
CA GLN A 147 5.98 24.38 -9.29
C GLN A 147 7.16 24.50 -8.32
N LYS A 148 7.30 23.55 -7.40
CA LYS A 148 8.41 23.51 -6.43
C LYS A 148 9.79 23.39 -7.07
N LEU A 149 9.91 22.71 -8.21
CA LEU A 149 11.17 22.62 -8.96
C LEU A 149 11.60 23.96 -9.58
N ASN A 150 10.64 24.83 -9.88
CA ASN A 150 10.87 26.12 -10.54
C ASN A 150 10.88 27.32 -9.55
N GLU A 151 10.66 27.08 -8.26
CA GLU A 151 10.79 28.06 -7.16
C GLU A 151 12.26 28.20 -6.73
#